data_AF-A0A651HFW3-F1
#
_entry.id   AF-A0A651HFW3-F1
#
_cell.length_a   1.000
_cell.length_b   1.000
_cell.length_c   1.000
_cell.angle_alpha   90.00
_cell.angle_beta   90.00
_cell.angle_gamma   90.00
#
_symmetry.space_group_name_H-M   'P 1'
#
loop_
_entity.id
_entity.type
_entity.pdbx_description
1 polymer ?
#
loop_
_entity_poly.entity_id
_entity_poly.type
_entity_poly.pdbx_seq_one_letter_code
_entity_poly.pdbx_strand_id
1 'polypeptide(L)'
;MGLLMAFGLSSRFLLAWLLYHFIFWTWKATTFGGIALNLQIARLDGRKVDAATALIRLLGSLISFVALGLGFLWAGWTPERQSWHDKFANTVIVRLPKGTSLV
;
A
#
# COMPACT_ATOMS: atom_id res chain seq x y z
N MET A 1 11.61 -19.80 4.93
CA MET A 1 12.33 -19.94 3.63
C MET A 1 11.44 -20.47 2.50
N GLY A 2 10.52 -21.44 2.72
CA GLY A 2 9.79 -22.13 1.63
C GLY A 2 8.73 -21.33 0.86
N LEU A 3 7.95 -20.45 1.52
CA LEU A 3 6.87 -19.70 0.84
C LEU A 3 7.40 -18.73 -0.23
N LEU A 4 8.56 -18.11 -0.02
CA LEU A 4 9.12 -17.11 -0.95
C LEU A 4 9.74 -17.76 -2.19
N MET A 5 10.32 -18.95 -2.03
CA MET A 5 10.82 -19.74 -3.15
C MET A 5 9.69 -20.20 -4.08
N ALA A 6 8.50 -20.50 -3.55
CA ALA A 6 7.33 -20.86 -4.35
C ALA A 6 6.91 -19.75 -5.34
N PHE A 7 7.26 -18.49 -5.06
CA PHE A 7 7.03 -17.34 -5.93
C PHE A 7 8.29 -16.85 -6.65
N GLY A 8 9.42 -17.56 -6.54
CA GLY A 8 10.70 -17.15 -7.12
C GLY A 8 11.29 -15.86 -6.52
N LEU A 9 10.79 -15.42 -5.37
CA LEU A 9 11.13 -14.14 -4.76
C LEU A 9 12.21 -14.31 -3.70
N SER A 10 13.29 -13.53 -3.80
CA SER A 10 14.33 -13.53 -2.77
C SER A 10 13.83 -12.88 -1.48
N SER A 11 14.26 -13.41 -0.33
CA SER A 11 13.94 -12.82 0.99
C SER A 11 14.43 -11.38 1.11
N ARG A 12 15.57 -11.07 0.49
CA ARG A 12 16.13 -9.71 0.41
C ARG A 12 15.19 -8.75 -0.34
N PHE A 13 14.63 -9.20 -1.46
CA PHE A 13 13.68 -8.40 -2.21
C PHE A 13 12.42 -8.12 -1.38
N LEU A 14 11.85 -9.14 -0.74
CA LEU A 14 10.66 -8.96 0.10
C LEU A 14 10.92 -7.96 1.22
N LEU A 15 12.06 -8.10 1.91
CA LEU A 15 12.43 -7.18 2.98
C LEU A 15 12.59 -5.74 2.47
N ALA A 16 13.26 -5.56 1.34
CA ALA A 16 13.40 -4.25 0.70
C ALA A 16 12.03 -3.66 0.32
N TRP A 17 11.13 -4.47 -0.23
CA TRP A 17 9.77 -4.07 -0.60
C TRP A 17 8.95 -3.64 0.63
N LEU A 18 9.03 -4.39 1.73
CA LEU A 18 8.34 -4.07 2.99
C LEU A 18 8.88 -2.76 3.59
N LEU A 19 10.20 -2.62 3.68
CA LEU A 19 10.84 -1.42 4.22
C LEU A 19 10.52 -0.18 3.38
N TYR A 20 10.61 -0.31 2.05
CA TYR A 20 10.26 0.76 1.13
C TYR A 20 8.82 1.24 1.37
N HIS A 21 7.83 0.34 1.38
CA HIS A 21 6.44 0.73 1.60
C HIS A 21 6.21 1.30 3.00
N PHE A 22 6.80 0.69 4.04
CA PHE A 22 6.67 1.19 5.41
C PHE A 22 7.16 2.63 5.53
N ILE A 23 8.39 2.89 5.09
CA ILE A 23 9.03 4.20 5.23
C ILE A 23 8.27 5.26 4.42
N PHE A 24 7.92 4.95 3.17
CA PHE A 24 7.25 5.92 2.30
C PHE A 24 5.81 6.23 2.75
N TRP A 25 5.05 5.21 3.18
CA TRP A 25 3.69 5.41 3.68
C TRP A 25 3.67 6.17 4.99
N THR A 26 4.60 5.91 5.90
CA THR A 26 4.70 6.65 7.17
C THR A 26 5.16 8.08 6.99
N TRP A 27 6.12 8.32 6.10
CA TRP A 27 6.71 9.65 5.95
C TRP A 27 5.88 10.58 5.06
N LYS A 28 5.40 10.09 3.92
CA LYS A 28 4.78 10.92 2.87
C LYS A 28 3.37 10.49 2.49
N ALA A 29 2.86 9.41 3.09
CA ALA A 29 1.55 8.84 2.74
C ALA A 29 1.42 8.56 1.22
N THR A 30 2.51 8.20 0.57
CA THR A 30 2.58 7.88 -0.86
C THR A 30 3.79 6.98 -1.10
N THR A 31 4.13 6.67 -2.34
CA THR A 31 5.37 5.99 -2.75
C THR A 31 5.96 6.71 -3.96
N PHE A 32 7.14 6.33 -4.43
CA PHE A 32 7.69 6.90 -5.66
C PHE A 32 6.74 6.74 -6.87
N GLY A 33 6.16 5.54 -7.03
CA GLY A 33 5.14 5.30 -8.05
C GLY A 33 3.86 6.11 -7.81
N GLY A 34 3.48 6.30 -6.55
CA GLY A 34 2.39 7.19 -6.18
C GLY A 34 2.64 8.63 -6.60
N ILE A 35 3.84 9.16 -6.34
CA ILE A 35 4.26 10.50 -6.76
C ILE A 35 4.18 10.64 -8.28
N ALA A 36 4.75 9.69 -9.03
CA ALA A 36 4.71 9.70 -10.49
C ALA A 36 3.28 9.72 -11.05
N LEU A 37 2.33 9.13 -10.33
CA LEU A 37 0.91 9.06 -10.71
C LEU A 37 0.03 10.12 -10.03
N ASN A 38 0.59 11.02 -9.22
CA ASN A 38 -0.16 11.96 -8.36
C ASN A 38 -1.18 11.25 -7.46
N LEU A 39 -0.78 10.15 -6.82
CA LEU A 39 -1.59 9.36 -5.90
C LEU A 39 -1.09 9.54 -4.46
N GLN A 40 -2.04 9.71 -3.54
CA GLN A 40 -1.77 9.82 -2.11
C GLN A 40 -2.72 8.93 -1.32
N ILE A 41 -2.21 8.38 -0.22
CA ILE A 41 -2.99 7.65 0.76
C ILE A 41 -3.63 8.67 1.71
N ALA A 42 -4.94 8.58 1.87
CA ALA A 42 -5.70 9.33 2.85
C ALA A 42 -6.36 8.36 3.82
N ARG A 43 -6.43 8.72 5.10
CA ARG A 43 -7.26 7.99 6.07
C ARG A 43 -8.69 8.49 5.98
N LEU A 44 -9.65 7.59 6.12
CA LEU A 44 -11.08 7.95 6.09
C LEU A 44 -11.51 8.73 7.33
N ASP A 45 -10.74 8.67 8.42
CA ASP A 45 -10.97 9.43 9.65
C ASP A 45 -10.30 10.82 9.63
N GLY A 46 -9.72 11.24 8.50
CA GLY A 46 -9.08 12.56 8.35
C GLY A 46 -7.73 12.73 9.06
N ARG A 47 -7.26 11.72 9.80
CA ARG A 47 -5.93 11.76 10.43
C ARG A 47 -4.83 11.58 9.39
N LYS A 48 -3.62 11.97 9.75
CA LYS A 48 -2.42 11.62 8.97
C LYS A 48 -2.16 10.12 9.05
N VAL A 49 -1.58 9.56 7.98
CA VAL A 49 -1.09 8.18 7.98
C VAL A 49 0.05 8.08 8.98
N ASP A 50 -0.12 7.25 10.00
CA ASP A 50 0.87 6.99 11.04
C ASP A 50 1.54 5.62 10.85
N ALA A 51 2.54 5.32 11.68
CA ALA A 51 3.26 4.05 11.67
C ALA A 51 2.35 2.83 11.84
N ALA A 52 1.34 2.94 12.71
CA ALA A 52 0.38 1.87 12.94
C ALA A 52 -0.46 1.59 11.68
N THR A 53 -0.97 2.64 11.04
CA THR A 53 -1.72 2.55 9.79
C THR A 53 -0.88 1.91 8.69
N ALA A 54 0.37 2.36 8.52
CA ALA A 54 1.28 1.79 7.53
C ALA A 54 1.60 0.32 7.81
N LEU A 55 1.77 -0.07 9.08
CA LEU A 55 1.99 -1.46 9.48
C LEU A 55 0.78 -2.34 9.16
N ILE A 56 -0.44 -1.89 9.46
CA ILE A 56 -1.67 -2.62 9.11
C ILE A 56 -1.77 -2.79 7.59
N ARG A 57 -1.43 -1.75 6.80
CA ARG A 57 -1.37 -1.86 5.33
C ARG A 57 -0.36 -2.90 4.88
N LEU A 58 0.81 -3.03 5.52
CA LEU A 58 1.80 -4.05 5.17
C LEU A 58 1.28 -5.46 5.45
N LEU A 59 0.69 -5.68 6.63
CA LEU A 59 0.11 -6.98 6.99
C LEU A 59 -1.02 -7.36 6.01
N GLY A 60 -1.91 -6.41 5.68
CA GLY A 60 -2.93 -6.62 4.65
C GLY A 60 -2.37 -6.89 3.26
N SER A 61 -1.23 -6.29 2.92
CA SER A 61 -0.55 -6.53 1.64
C SER A 61 0.07 -7.91 1.58
N LEU A 62 0.59 -8.43 2.70
CA LEU A 62 1.07 -9.81 2.81
C LEU A 62 -0.08 -10.82 2.65
N ILE A 63 -1.24 -10.55 3.24
CA ILE A 63 -2.45 -11.38 3.02
C ILE A 63 -2.82 -11.37 1.53
N SER A 64 -2.80 -10.20 0.89
CA SER A 64 -3.05 -10.07 -0.55
C SER A 64 -2.04 -10.87 -1.38
N PHE A 65 -0.77 -10.88 -0.98
CA PHE A 65 0.30 -11.64 -1.65
C PHE A 65 0.07 -13.16 -1.54
N VAL A 66 -0.26 -13.66 -0.35
CA VAL A 66 -0.59 -15.09 -0.14
C VAL A 66 -1.80 -15.50 -0.97
N ALA A 67 -2.79 -14.61 -1.12
CA ALA A 67 -3.96 -14.82 -1.98
C ALA A 67 -3.69 -14.57 -3.48
N LEU A 68 -2.46 -14.79 -3.95
CA LEU A 68 -2.04 -14.62 -5.36
C LEU A 68 -2.33 -13.23 -5.95
N GLY A 69 -2.27 -12.20 -5.10
CA GLY A 69 -2.51 -10.81 -5.48
C GLY A 69 -3.98 -10.41 -5.56
N LEU A 70 -4.93 -11.29 -5.25
CA LEU A 70 -6.36 -11.00 -5.29
C LEU A 70 -6.73 -9.75 -4.48
N GLY A 71 -6.15 -9.59 -3.29
CA GLY A 71 -6.41 -8.44 -2.44
C GLY A 71 -5.94 -7.11 -3.02
N PHE A 72 -4.94 -7.10 -3.92
CA PHE A 72 -4.55 -5.90 -4.66
C PHE A 72 -5.57 -5.60 -5.78
N LEU A 73 -5.94 -6.62 -6.56
CA LEU A 73 -6.90 -6.50 -7.66
C LEU A 73 -8.31 -6.11 -7.19
N TRP A 74 -8.63 -6.35 -5.92
CA TRP A 74 -9.93 -6.01 -5.30
C TRP A 74 -10.37 -4.56 -5.51
N ALA A 75 -9.41 -3.63 -5.58
CA ALA A 75 -9.68 -2.21 -5.85
C ALA A 75 -10.36 -1.97 -7.21
N GLY A 76 -10.25 -2.90 -8.16
CA GLY A 76 -10.93 -2.82 -9.46
C GLY A 76 -12.41 -3.20 -9.43
N TRP A 77 -12.85 -3.96 -8.42
CA TRP A 77 -14.23 -4.46 -8.33
C TRP A 77 -15.13 -3.65 -7.41
N THR A 78 -14.57 -2.98 -6.40
CA THR A 78 -15.37 -2.22 -5.42
C THR A 78 -15.59 -0.76 -5.85
N PRO A 79 -16.78 -0.18 -5.61
CA PRO A 79 -17.03 1.25 -5.88
C PRO A 79 -16.06 2.18 -5.16
N GLU A 80 -15.64 1.82 -3.93
CA GLU A 80 -14.69 2.61 -3.13
C GLU A 80 -13.25 2.54 -3.64
N ARG A 81 -12.98 1.67 -4.63
CA ARG A 81 -11.64 1.42 -5.20
C ARG A 81 -10.56 1.10 -4.15
N GLN A 82 -10.91 0.27 -3.17
CA GLN A 82 -10.02 -0.11 -2.07
C GLN A 82 -9.53 -1.54 -2.22
N SER A 83 -8.21 -1.74 -2.09
CA SER A 83 -7.62 -3.06 -1.88
C SER A 83 -7.87 -3.54 -0.43
N TRP A 84 -7.62 -4.81 -0.13
CA TRP A 84 -7.82 -5.36 1.22
C TRP A 84 -7.02 -4.60 2.29
N HIS A 85 -5.77 -4.27 1.98
CA HIS A 85 -4.91 -3.51 2.87
C HIS A 85 -5.40 -2.07 3.11
N ASP A 86 -6.10 -1.47 2.14
CA ASP A 86 -6.75 -0.17 2.31
C ASP A 86 -7.92 -0.27 3.30
N LYS A 87 -8.77 -1.29 3.13
CA LYS A 87 -9.93 -1.55 4.00
C LYS A 87 -9.52 -1.83 5.44
N PHE A 88 -8.53 -2.70 5.66
CA PHE A 88 -8.04 -3.02 7.01
C PHE A 88 -7.46 -1.82 7.74
N ALA A 89 -6.80 -0.93 7.00
CA ALA A 89 -6.17 0.26 7.58
C ALA A 89 -7.10 1.50 7.61
N ASN A 90 -8.37 1.36 7.21
CA ASN A 90 -9.32 2.47 7.08
C ASN A 90 -8.77 3.64 6.23
N THR A 91 -8.20 3.29 5.07
CA THR A 91 -7.53 4.21 4.15
C THR A 91 -8.09 4.12 2.74
N VAL A 92 -7.81 5.10 1.91
CA VAL A 92 -8.14 5.13 0.48
C VAL A 92 -7.00 5.81 -0.28
N ILE A 93 -6.80 5.42 -1.54
CA ILE A 93 -5.87 6.09 -2.43
C ILE A 93 -6.65 7.14 -3.24
N VAL A 94 -6.26 8.40 -3.09
CA VAL A 94 -6.82 9.52 -3.84
C VAL A 94 -5.85 10.01 -4.89
N ARG A 95 -6.38 10.47 -6.03
CA ARG A 95 -5.61 11.18 -7.04
C ARG A 95 -5.69 12.67 -6.79
N LEU A 96 -4.54 13.32 -6.62
CA LEU A 96 -4.48 14.78 -6.46
C LEU A 96 -4.67 15.51 -7.79
N PRO A 97 -5.16 16.77 -7.77
CA PRO A 97 -5.21 17.63 -8.94
C PRO A 97 -3.84 17.78 -9.61
N LYS A 98 -3.83 17.96 -10.93
CA LYS A 98 -2.60 18.24 -11.67
C LYS A 98 -1.97 19.55 -11.16
N GLY A 99 -0.67 19.50 -10.83
CA GLY A 99 0.08 20.65 -10.30
C GLY A 99 0.25 20.66 -8.78
N THR A 100 -0.44 19.78 -8.05
CA THR A 100 -0.21 19.62 -6.61
C THR A 100 1.05 18.78 -6.35
N SER A 101 2.10 19.40 -5.80
CA SER A 101 3.30 18.63 -5.43
C SER A 101 3.03 17.73 -4.22
N LEU A 102 3.45 16.47 -4.32
CA LEU A 102 3.42 15.49 -3.22
C LEU A 102 4.70 15.52 -2.36
N VAL A 103 5.73 16.23 -2.84
CA VAL A 103 7.06 16.36 -2.21
C VAL A 103 7.58 17.78 -2.26
#